data_AF-A0A1J4YSR1-F1
#
_entry.id   AF-A0A1J4YSR1-F1
#
_cell.length_a   1.000
_cell.length_b   1.000
_cell.length_c   1.000
_cell.angle_alpha   90.00
_cell.angle_beta   90.00
_cell.angle_gamma   90.00
#
_symmetry.space_group_name_H-M   'P 1'
#
loop_
_entity.id
_entity.type
_entity.pdbx_description
1 polymer ?
#
loop_
_entity_poly.entity_id
_entity_poly.type
_entity_poly.pdbx_seq_one_letter_code
_entity_poly.pdbx_strand_id
1 'polypeptide(L)'
;MKCRRPKNKLTNREYYMLIASLLYTVDKIANTVGHYDAYFKKDHIDDDFFMKPIDPINSDEISIFREDVNLLAKKLKADVVYIDPPYNSRQYSRFYHVLETLTKWDKPKLYGVALKPGPENMSDYCRTNAKYKFAELIKDINARYLVVSYNNTYDSKSNSSRNKITLREIEKVLQMRGKTKVFEKNYRHFNTGNTNFNNHKEYLFVTKVNHE
;
A
#
# COMPACT_ATOMS: atom_id res chain seq x y z
N MET A 1 -5.25 2.79 29.20
CA MET A 1 -4.24 1.71 29.29
C MET A 1 -2.92 2.13 28.63
N LYS A 2 -1.78 1.88 29.28
CA LYS A 2 -0.44 1.92 28.65
C LYS A 2 -0.07 0.47 28.35
N CYS A 3 -0.06 0.02 27.09
CA CYS A 3 0.67 -1.20 26.71
C CYS A 3 2.16 -0.95 26.90
N ARG A 4 2.63 -1.04 28.14
CA ARG A 4 4.03 -1.35 28.43
C ARG A 4 4.25 -2.80 28.01
N ARG A 5 5.42 -3.13 27.44
CA ARG A 5 5.88 -4.52 27.40
C ARG A 5 5.64 -5.14 28.78
N PRO A 6 4.84 -6.21 28.91
CA PRO A 6 4.63 -6.84 30.21
C PRO A 6 5.99 -7.31 30.75
N LYS A 7 6.12 -7.30 32.08
CA LYS A 7 7.31 -7.80 32.80
C LYS A 7 7.57 -9.30 32.60
N ASN A 8 6.73 -10.00 31.83
CA ASN A 8 6.98 -11.34 31.30
C ASN A 8 7.49 -11.23 29.86
N LYS A 9 8.71 -11.71 29.60
CA LYS A 9 9.42 -11.57 28.33
C LYS A 9 8.70 -12.37 27.22
N LEU A 10 7.83 -11.72 26.47
CA LEU A 10 7.34 -12.25 25.19
C LEU A 10 8.53 -12.42 24.23
N THR A 11 8.54 -13.52 23.50
CA THR A 11 9.40 -13.68 22.32
C THR A 11 8.98 -12.70 21.22
N ASN A 12 9.87 -12.43 20.26
CA ASN A 12 9.52 -11.60 19.10
C ASN A 12 8.32 -12.18 18.33
N ARG A 13 8.26 -13.51 18.20
CA ARG A 13 7.16 -14.20 17.52
C ARG A 13 5.83 -13.96 18.23
N GLU A 14 5.77 -14.19 19.53
CA GLU A 14 4.54 -13.96 20.32
C GLU A 14 4.13 -12.48 20.28
N TYR A 15 5.09 -11.56 20.40
CA TYR A 15 4.84 -10.13 20.28
C TYR A 15 4.19 -9.79 18.94
N TYR A 16 4.77 -10.23 17.82
CA TYR A 16 4.21 -9.94 16.49
C TYR A 16 2.89 -10.65 16.24
N MET A 17 2.67 -11.85 16.79
CA MET A 17 1.37 -12.53 16.73
C MET A 17 0.29 -11.73 17.46
N LEU A 18 0.59 -11.17 18.64
CA LEU A 18 -0.35 -10.32 19.37
C LEU A 18 -0.63 -9.00 18.64
N ILE A 19 0.40 -8.37 18.08
CA ILE A 19 0.23 -7.15 17.26
C ILE A 19 -0.64 -7.45 16.04
N ALA A 20 -0.38 -8.53 15.31
CA ALA A 20 -1.20 -8.92 14.16
C ALA A 20 -2.66 -9.18 14.57
N SER A 21 -2.87 -9.95 15.65
CA SER A 21 -4.20 -10.23 16.19
C SER A 21 -4.96 -8.95 16.58
N LEU A 22 -4.26 -7.99 17.19
CA LEU A 22 -4.81 -6.67 17.51
C LEU A 22 -5.23 -5.92 16.23
N LEU A 23 -4.36 -5.87 15.22
CA LEU A 23 -4.65 -5.15 13.96
C LEU A 23 -5.87 -5.74 13.24
N TYR A 24 -5.98 -7.07 13.14
CA TYR A 24 -7.16 -7.74 12.57
C TYR A 24 -8.45 -7.41 13.33
N THR A 25 -8.37 -7.37 14.66
CA THR A 25 -9.53 -7.08 15.51
C THR A 25 -9.97 -5.63 15.36
N VAL A 26 -9.01 -4.70 15.36
CA VAL A 26 -9.28 -3.26 15.16
C VAL A 26 -9.91 -3.01 13.79
N ASP A 27 -9.41 -3.67 12.74
CA ASP A 27 -9.98 -3.51 11.40
C ASP A 27 -11.42 -4.02 11.32
N LYS A 28 -11.73 -5.13 12.00
CA LYS A 28 -13.08 -5.70 12.04
C LYS A 28 -14.11 -4.77 12.69
N ILE A 29 -13.73 -4.02 13.72
CA ILE A 29 -14.61 -3.07 14.41
C ILE A 29 -14.43 -1.63 13.90
N ALA A 30 -13.66 -1.42 12.84
CA ALA A 30 -13.34 -0.09 12.34
C ALA A 30 -14.60 0.60 11.79
N ASN A 31 -14.95 1.75 12.36
CA ASN A 31 -16.05 2.59 11.87
C ASN A 31 -15.62 3.46 10.66
N THR A 32 -15.04 2.83 9.64
CA THR A 32 -14.46 3.48 8.46
C THR A 32 -14.85 2.73 7.16
N VAL A 33 -14.36 3.18 6.00
CA VAL A 33 -14.61 2.53 4.68
C VAL A 33 -13.37 1.79 4.14
N GLY A 34 -12.61 1.15 5.04
CA GLY A 34 -11.37 0.42 4.70
C GLY A 34 -10.09 1.26 4.76
N HIS A 35 -10.21 2.54 5.12
CA HIS A 35 -9.08 3.41 5.45
C HIS A 35 -9.43 4.32 6.62
N TYR A 36 -8.44 4.66 7.45
CA TYR A 36 -8.60 5.43 8.68
C TYR A 36 -8.48 6.94 8.47
N ASP A 37 -8.58 7.41 7.21
CA ASP A 37 -8.49 8.85 6.90
C ASP A 37 -9.70 9.67 7.38
N ALA A 38 -10.85 8.99 7.56
CA ALA A 38 -12.11 9.50 8.04
C ALA A 38 -12.93 8.36 8.69
N TYR A 39 -13.94 8.73 9.48
CA TYR A 39 -14.83 7.81 10.18
C TYR A 39 -16.28 8.31 10.12
N PHE A 40 -17.25 7.41 10.32
CA PHE A 40 -18.66 7.80 10.35
C PHE A 40 -19.03 8.44 11.69
N LYS A 41 -19.84 9.51 11.66
CA LYS A 41 -20.54 9.99 12.85
C LYS A 41 -21.80 9.16 13.02
N LYS A 42 -21.79 8.24 13.98
CA LYS A 42 -22.93 7.39 14.34
C LYS A 42 -23.24 7.60 15.81
N ASP A 43 -24.52 7.54 16.18
CA ASP A 43 -24.95 7.66 17.57
C ASP A 43 -24.59 6.42 18.39
N HIS A 44 -24.51 5.26 17.73
CA HIS A 44 -24.06 4.01 18.30
C HIS A 44 -22.91 3.42 17.48
N ILE A 45 -21.86 3.00 18.17
CA ILE A 45 -20.71 2.31 17.61
C ILE A 45 -20.66 0.95 18.29
N ASP A 46 -20.75 -0.10 17.47
CA ASP A 46 -20.48 -1.46 17.93
C ASP A 46 -18.97 -1.60 18.11
N ASP A 47 -18.53 -1.66 19.37
CA ASP A 47 -17.14 -1.72 19.77
C ASP A 47 -16.78 -3.01 20.52
N ASP A 48 -17.54 -4.09 20.28
CA ASP A 48 -17.29 -5.42 20.85
C ASP A 48 -15.89 -5.93 20.45
N PHE A 49 -14.93 -5.63 21.33
CA PHE A 49 -13.54 -5.95 21.10
C PHE A 49 -13.23 -7.38 21.54
N PHE A 50 -13.16 -8.29 20.56
CA PHE A 50 -12.76 -9.67 20.79
C PHE A 50 -11.55 -10.05 19.93
N MET A 51 -10.38 -10.11 20.58
CA MET A 51 -9.13 -10.44 19.90
C MET A 51 -8.96 -11.94 19.74
N LYS A 52 -9.00 -12.42 18.49
CA LYS A 52 -8.66 -13.80 18.14
C LYS A 52 -7.18 -13.90 17.76
N PRO A 53 -6.45 -14.93 18.23
CA PRO A 53 -5.10 -15.18 17.76
C PRO A 53 -5.12 -15.43 16.25
N ILE A 54 -4.12 -14.90 15.54
CA ILE A 54 -3.86 -15.29 14.16
C ILE A 54 -3.25 -16.68 14.07
N ASP A 55 -3.55 -17.39 12.99
CA ASP A 55 -2.86 -18.61 12.61
C ASP A 55 -1.67 -18.26 11.68
N PRO A 56 -0.43 -18.30 12.18
CA PRO A 56 0.72 -17.91 11.37
C PRO A 56 1.01 -18.95 10.29
N ILE A 57 1.33 -18.48 9.09
CA ILE A 57 1.87 -19.33 8.03
C ILE A 57 3.30 -19.71 8.44
N ASN A 58 3.57 -21.01 8.54
CA ASN A 58 4.91 -21.52 8.83
C ASN A 58 5.63 -21.82 7.51
N SER A 59 6.47 -20.89 7.06
CA SER A 59 7.32 -21.08 5.88
C SER A 59 8.63 -20.32 6.07
N ASP A 60 9.74 -21.02 5.87
CA ASP A 60 11.08 -20.44 5.85
C ASP A 60 11.42 -19.81 4.47
N GLU A 61 10.52 -19.92 3.49
CA GLU A 61 10.70 -19.40 2.13
C GLU A 61 10.23 -17.95 1.97
N ILE A 62 9.66 -17.35 3.03
CA ILE A 62 9.10 -16.00 2.99
C ILE A 62 10.05 -15.02 3.67
N SER A 63 10.47 -13.99 2.93
CA SER A 63 11.22 -12.85 3.46
C SER A 63 10.39 -11.58 3.32
N ILE A 64 10.28 -10.81 4.41
CA ILE A 64 9.53 -9.55 4.47
C ILE A 64 10.48 -8.43 4.84
N PHE A 65 10.44 -7.33 4.09
CA PHE A 65 11.33 -6.18 4.28
C PHE A 65 10.52 -4.91 4.54
N ARG A 66 10.98 -4.11 5.50
CA ARG A 66 10.52 -2.74 5.72
C ARG A 66 11.61 -1.77 5.26
N GLU A 67 11.70 -1.56 3.95
CA GLU A 67 12.72 -0.71 3.31
C GLU A 67 12.09 0.05 2.12
N ASP A 68 12.74 1.13 1.68
CA ASP A 68 12.43 1.75 0.40
C ASP A 68 12.65 0.74 -0.74
N VAL A 69 11.63 0.52 -1.57
CA VAL A 69 11.65 -0.49 -2.63
C VAL A 69 12.73 -0.23 -3.67
N ASN A 70 13.07 1.03 -3.96
CA ASN A 70 14.11 1.39 -4.91
C ASN A 70 15.51 1.07 -4.36
N LEU A 71 15.69 1.02 -3.03
CA LEU A 71 16.93 0.56 -2.40
C LEU A 71 16.98 -0.96 -2.32
N LEU A 72 15.86 -1.59 -1.99
CA LEU A 72 15.74 -3.05 -1.87
C LEU A 72 15.94 -3.75 -3.21
N ALA A 73 15.36 -3.22 -4.30
CA ALA A 73 15.44 -3.81 -5.64
C ALA A 73 16.88 -4.05 -6.12
N LYS A 74 17.82 -3.18 -5.72
CA LYS A 74 19.26 -3.29 -6.07
C LYS A 74 19.94 -4.52 -5.47
N LYS A 75 19.33 -5.13 -4.45
CA LYS A 75 19.91 -6.23 -3.66
C LYS A 75 19.25 -7.58 -3.95
N LEU A 76 18.15 -7.58 -4.70
CA LEU A 76 17.33 -8.77 -4.92
C LEU A 76 17.46 -9.29 -6.35
N LYS A 77 17.39 -10.61 -6.49
CA LYS A 77 17.27 -11.31 -7.76
C LYS A 77 16.05 -12.21 -7.68
N ALA A 78 15.22 -12.19 -8.72
CA ALA A 78 14.02 -13.01 -8.79
C ALA A 78 13.76 -13.49 -10.21
N ASP A 79 12.87 -14.46 -10.35
CA ASP A 79 12.38 -14.85 -11.67
C ASP A 79 11.27 -13.93 -12.15
N VAL A 80 10.36 -13.58 -11.25
CA VAL A 80 9.20 -12.74 -11.52
C VAL A 80 9.11 -11.70 -10.40
N VAL A 81 8.91 -10.43 -10.78
CA VAL A 81 8.60 -9.36 -9.84
C VAL A 81 7.24 -8.77 -10.18
N TYR A 82 6.35 -8.77 -9.21
CA TYR A 82 5.05 -8.11 -9.29
C TYR A 82 5.11 -6.72 -8.64
N ILE A 83 4.59 -5.71 -9.31
CA ILE A 83 4.69 -4.30 -8.90
C ILE A 83 3.30 -3.68 -9.00
N ASP A 84 2.78 -3.21 -7.87
CA ASP A 84 1.53 -2.44 -7.77
C ASP A 84 1.82 -1.11 -7.08
N PRO A 85 2.34 -0.11 -7.81
CA PRO A 85 2.79 1.13 -7.19
C PRO A 85 1.60 1.99 -6.74
N PRO A 86 1.78 2.87 -5.73
CA PRO A 86 0.76 3.84 -5.40
C PRO A 86 0.31 4.65 -6.61
N TYR A 87 -1.00 4.77 -6.79
CA TYR A 87 -1.61 5.36 -7.96
C TYR A 87 -1.57 6.88 -7.94
N ASN A 88 -1.96 7.49 -6.82
CA ASN A 88 -2.31 8.91 -6.75
C ASN A 88 -1.65 9.62 -5.55
N SER A 89 -2.06 10.86 -5.24
CA SER A 89 -1.42 11.65 -4.15
C SER A 89 -1.71 11.12 -2.75
N ARG A 90 -2.57 10.12 -2.61
CA ARG A 90 -3.02 9.61 -1.30
C ARG A 90 -1.89 8.82 -0.67
N GLN A 91 -1.40 9.34 0.44
CA GLN A 91 -0.26 8.80 1.17
C GLN A 91 -0.77 7.75 2.16
N TYR A 92 -0.34 6.49 1.99
CA TYR A 92 -0.80 5.39 2.84
C TYR A 92 -0.49 5.61 4.33
N SER A 93 0.63 6.25 4.66
CA SER A 93 0.96 6.62 6.05
C SER A 93 -0.08 7.54 6.68
N ARG A 94 -0.82 8.32 5.87
CA ARG A 94 -1.92 9.17 6.34
C ARG A 94 -3.22 8.38 6.49
N PHE A 95 -3.46 7.41 5.61
CA PHE A 95 -4.67 6.60 5.59
C PHE A 95 -4.69 5.51 6.65
N TYR A 96 -3.54 4.99 7.05
CA TYR A 96 -3.44 3.91 8.04
C TYR A 96 -2.73 4.36 9.33
N HIS A 97 -2.75 5.67 9.61
CA HIS A 97 -2.05 6.26 10.74
C HIS A 97 -2.48 5.68 12.11
N VAL A 98 -3.74 5.26 12.26
CA VAL A 98 -4.23 4.62 13.49
C VAL A 98 -3.53 3.27 13.70
N LEU A 99 -3.48 2.43 12.67
CA LEU A 99 -2.80 1.12 12.72
C LEU A 99 -1.30 1.26 12.96
N GLU A 100 -0.66 2.24 12.31
CA GLU A 100 0.77 2.56 12.54
C GLU A 100 1.00 2.98 14.00
N THR A 101 0.14 3.86 14.54
CA THR A 101 0.24 4.33 15.93
C THR A 101 0.03 3.19 16.93
N LEU A 102 -0.91 2.27 16.67
CA LEU A 102 -1.13 1.10 17.52
C LEU A 102 0.08 0.16 17.51
N THR A 103 0.71 -0.01 16.35
CA THR A 103 1.89 -0.87 16.19
C THR A 103 3.13 -0.28 16.87
N LYS A 104 3.36 1.04 16.74
CA LYS A 104 4.48 1.75 17.40
C LYS A 104 4.27 1.96 18.88
N TRP A 105 3.02 2.18 19.28
CA TRP A 105 2.61 2.49 20.64
C TRP A 105 3.33 3.71 21.26
N ASP A 106 3.68 4.69 20.44
CA ASP A 106 4.51 5.86 20.76
C ASP A 106 3.70 7.10 21.21
N LYS A 107 2.37 7.07 21.06
CA LYS A 107 1.44 8.13 21.50
C LYS A 107 1.83 9.52 20.98
N PRO A 108 1.87 9.70 19.66
CA PRO A 108 2.32 10.95 19.06
C PRO A 108 1.32 12.07 19.34
N LYS A 109 1.79 13.32 19.22
CA LYS A 109 0.89 14.47 19.23
C LYS A 109 0.00 14.44 17.98
N LEU A 110 -1.31 14.61 18.19
CA LEU A 110 -2.33 14.52 17.14
C LEU A 110 -2.84 15.91 16.72
N TYR A 111 -3.27 16.03 15.47
CA TYR A 111 -3.68 17.28 14.86
C TYR A 111 -4.97 17.14 14.03
N GLY A 112 -5.73 18.23 13.96
CA GLY A 112 -6.94 18.35 13.16
C GLY A 112 -8.11 17.48 13.64
N VAL A 113 -9.22 17.53 12.91
CA VAL A 113 -10.46 16.82 13.28
C VAL A 113 -10.29 15.30 13.24
N ALA A 114 -9.54 14.79 12.26
CA ALA A 114 -9.27 13.36 12.13
C ALA A 114 -8.14 12.86 13.05
N LEU A 115 -7.63 13.70 13.96
CA LEU A 115 -6.61 13.34 14.97
C LEU A 115 -5.39 12.61 14.39
N LYS A 116 -4.84 13.13 13.28
CA LYS A 116 -3.69 12.51 12.62
C LYS A 116 -2.39 12.92 13.29
N PRO A 117 -1.39 12.03 13.39
CA PRO A 117 -0.04 12.41 13.78
C PRO A 117 0.61 13.34 12.74
N GLY A 118 1.80 13.86 13.04
CA GLY A 118 2.63 14.54 12.05
C GLY A 118 2.94 13.62 10.83
N PRO A 119 3.25 14.17 9.64
CA PRO A 119 3.60 13.35 8.48
C PRO A 119 4.87 12.54 8.72
N GLU A 120 4.82 11.26 8.37
CA GLU A 120 5.94 10.32 8.40
C GLU A 120 5.81 9.31 7.25
N ASN A 121 6.88 8.61 6.89
CA ASN A 121 6.88 7.55 5.85
C ASN A 121 6.18 7.98 4.55
N MET A 122 6.42 9.22 4.11
CA MET A 122 5.79 9.78 2.92
C MET A 122 6.48 9.26 1.66
N SER A 123 5.70 8.66 0.76
CA SER A 123 6.22 8.06 -0.47
C SER A 123 6.35 9.09 -1.60
N ASP A 124 7.44 8.99 -2.33
CA ASP A 124 7.66 9.71 -3.59
C ASP A 124 6.76 9.20 -4.73
N TYR A 125 6.28 7.96 -4.66
CA TYR A 125 5.29 7.45 -5.62
C TYR A 125 3.94 8.18 -5.53
N CYS A 126 3.67 8.85 -4.42
CA CYS A 126 2.47 9.67 -4.23
C CYS A 126 2.72 11.16 -4.55
N ARG A 127 3.85 11.50 -5.16
CA ARG A 127 4.25 12.87 -5.51
C ARG A 127 4.46 13.00 -7.02
N THR A 128 4.81 14.21 -7.47
CA THR A 128 5.03 14.50 -8.91
C THR A 128 6.26 13.77 -9.49
N ASN A 129 7.16 13.28 -8.64
CA ASN A 129 8.35 12.52 -9.01
C ASN A 129 8.09 11.00 -9.19
N ALA A 130 6.86 10.52 -9.00
CA ALA A 130 6.51 9.09 -9.07
C ALA A 130 7.02 8.40 -10.33
N LYS A 131 6.90 9.04 -11.49
CA LYS A 131 7.36 8.49 -12.77
C LYS A 131 8.86 8.24 -12.82
N TYR A 132 9.66 9.09 -12.18
CA TYR A 132 11.11 8.94 -12.12
C TYR A 132 11.50 7.83 -11.15
N LYS A 133 10.80 7.73 -10.01
CA LYS A 133 11.00 6.62 -9.07
C LYS A 133 10.61 5.27 -9.65
N PHE A 134 9.51 5.21 -10.39
CA PHE A 134 9.13 4.03 -11.14
C PHE A 134 10.19 3.65 -12.18
N ALA A 135 10.70 4.62 -12.97
CA ALA A 135 11.76 4.37 -13.94
C ALA A 135 13.06 3.85 -13.28
N GLU A 136 13.46 4.44 -12.15
CA GLU A 136 14.59 3.96 -11.34
C GLU A 136 14.36 2.51 -10.88
N LEU A 137 13.18 2.20 -10.34
CA LEU A 137 12.84 0.86 -9.87
C LEU A 137 12.91 -0.19 -11.00
N ILE A 138 12.26 0.07 -12.13
CA ILE A 138 12.25 -0.85 -13.28
C ILE A 138 13.66 -1.12 -13.83
N LYS A 139 14.51 -0.08 -13.82
CA LYS A 139 15.91 -0.21 -14.24
C LYS A 139 16.70 -1.11 -13.28
N ASP A 140 16.54 -0.92 -11.97
CA ASP A 140 17.38 -1.53 -10.95
C ASP A 140 16.96 -2.97 -10.60
N ILE A 141 15.73 -3.38 -10.93
CA ILE A 141 15.28 -4.77 -10.71
C ILE A 141 16.08 -5.75 -11.58
N ASN A 142 16.61 -6.77 -10.93
CA ASN A 142 17.18 -7.96 -11.57
C ASN A 142 16.14 -9.11 -11.58
N ALA A 143 15.38 -9.21 -12.67
CA ALA A 143 14.41 -10.28 -12.85
C ALA A 143 14.24 -10.72 -14.31
N ARG A 144 13.70 -11.93 -14.52
CA ARG A 144 13.36 -12.43 -15.88
C ARG A 144 12.05 -11.81 -16.39
N TYR A 145 11.09 -11.60 -15.49
CA TYR A 145 9.78 -11.00 -15.80
C TYR A 145 9.41 -9.90 -14.82
N LEU A 146 8.86 -8.81 -15.37
CA LEU A 146 8.21 -7.75 -14.61
C LEU A 146 6.72 -7.76 -14.91
N VAL A 147 5.90 -7.79 -13.87
CA VAL A 147 4.44 -7.72 -13.95
C VAL A 147 4.00 -6.48 -13.20
N VAL A 148 3.39 -5.53 -13.90
CA VAL A 148 2.94 -4.26 -13.30
C VAL A 148 1.43 -4.14 -13.43
N SER A 149 0.73 -3.95 -12.32
CA SER A 149 -0.70 -3.59 -12.30
C SER A 149 -0.88 -2.08 -12.21
N TYR A 150 -1.85 -1.54 -12.95
CA TYR A 150 -2.22 -0.13 -12.85
C TYR A 150 -3.62 0.15 -13.44
N ASN A 151 -4.15 1.37 -13.31
CA ASN A 151 -5.47 1.75 -13.83
C ASN A 151 -5.45 3.09 -14.56
N ASN A 152 -6.58 3.48 -15.13
CA ASN A 152 -6.73 4.69 -15.94
C ASN A 152 -7.44 5.86 -15.24
N THR A 153 -7.35 5.97 -13.91
CA THR A 153 -8.02 7.05 -13.15
C THR A 153 -7.33 8.42 -13.34
N TYR A 154 -7.47 9.00 -14.54
CA TYR A 154 -6.92 10.32 -14.89
C TYR A 154 -7.97 11.44 -14.79
N ASP A 155 -9.22 11.14 -15.15
CA ASP A 155 -10.37 12.06 -15.13
C ASP A 155 -11.08 12.04 -13.77
N SER A 156 -10.31 12.24 -12.70
CA SER A 156 -10.86 12.37 -11.36
C SER A 156 -11.22 13.83 -11.04
N LYS A 157 -12.32 14.06 -10.32
CA LYS A 157 -12.72 15.39 -9.85
C LYS A 157 -11.71 16.05 -8.90
N SER A 158 -10.86 15.26 -8.22
CA SER A 158 -9.82 15.78 -7.32
C SER A 158 -8.41 15.50 -7.84
N ASN A 159 -7.53 16.51 -7.78
CA ASN A 159 -6.11 16.33 -8.13
C ASN A 159 -5.40 15.25 -7.29
N SER A 160 -5.92 14.97 -6.09
CA SER A 160 -5.39 13.95 -5.19
C SER A 160 -5.70 12.52 -5.64
N SER A 161 -6.76 12.31 -6.42
CA SER A 161 -7.17 10.98 -6.90
C SER A 161 -6.66 10.67 -8.30
N ARG A 162 -6.14 11.70 -9.01
CA ARG A 162 -5.53 11.55 -10.33
C ARG A 162 -4.24 10.75 -10.24
N ASN A 163 -4.11 9.75 -11.09
CA ASN A 163 -2.92 8.94 -11.22
C ASN A 163 -1.65 9.78 -11.48
N LYS A 164 -0.52 9.40 -10.87
CA LYS A 164 0.76 10.13 -10.93
C LYS A 164 1.66 9.72 -12.07
N ILE A 165 1.47 8.51 -12.55
CA ILE A 165 2.17 7.95 -13.71
C ILE A 165 1.09 7.66 -14.75
N THR A 166 1.32 8.07 -15.99
CA THR A 166 0.43 7.75 -17.10
C THR A 166 0.69 6.34 -17.62
N LEU A 167 -0.32 5.68 -18.21
CA LEU A 167 -0.15 4.35 -18.83
C LEU A 167 0.93 4.37 -19.90
N ARG A 168 1.02 5.46 -20.68
CA ARG A 168 2.06 5.67 -21.69
C ARG A 168 3.46 5.77 -21.07
N GLU A 169 3.60 6.45 -19.94
CA GLU A 169 4.88 6.52 -19.21
C GLU A 169 5.28 5.15 -18.67
N ILE A 170 4.33 4.40 -18.09
CA ILE A 170 4.57 3.02 -17.61
C ILE A 170 5.03 2.13 -18.76
N GLU A 171 4.26 2.11 -19.86
CA GLU A 171 4.55 1.29 -21.03
C GLU A 171 5.92 1.63 -21.62
N LYS A 172 6.23 2.92 -21.78
CA LYS A 172 7.53 3.38 -22.30
C LYS A 172 8.68 2.88 -21.43
N VAL A 173 8.59 3.05 -20.11
CA VAL A 173 9.64 2.61 -19.16
C VAL A 173 9.84 1.10 -19.23
N LEU A 174 8.76 0.33 -19.30
CA LEU A 174 8.83 -1.13 -19.38
C LEU A 174 9.39 -1.61 -20.72
N GLN A 175 8.99 -1.00 -21.84
CA GLN A 175 9.49 -1.33 -23.18
C GLN A 175 11.00 -1.05 -23.33
N MET A 176 11.54 -0.08 -22.59
CA MET A 176 12.99 0.15 -22.54
C MET A 176 13.73 -1.01 -21.85
N ARG A 177 13.05 -1.77 -20.98
CA ARG A 177 13.66 -2.89 -20.24
C ARG A 177 13.50 -4.24 -20.95
N GLY A 178 12.50 -4.38 -21.81
CA GLY A 178 12.29 -5.59 -22.60
C GLY A 178 10.97 -5.63 -23.34
N LYS A 179 10.62 -6.79 -23.89
CA LYS A 179 9.38 -6.94 -24.66
C LYS A 179 8.16 -6.92 -23.73
N THR A 180 7.34 -5.90 -23.87
CA THR A 180 6.13 -5.68 -23.04
C THR A 180 4.86 -6.08 -23.79
N LYS A 181 3.98 -6.82 -23.11
CA LYS A 181 2.57 -7.03 -23.50
C LYS A 181 1.67 -6.32 -22.50
N VAL A 182 0.58 -5.76 -22.99
CA VAL A 182 -0.42 -5.06 -22.17
C VAL A 182 -1.74 -5.82 -22.25
N PHE A 183 -2.30 -6.12 -21.09
CA PHE A 183 -3.65 -6.66 -20.95
C PHE A 183 -4.51 -5.64 -20.22
N GLU A 184 -5.80 -5.60 -20.54
CA GLU A 184 -6.75 -4.72 -19.89
C GLU A 184 -8.06 -5.44 -19.56
N LYS A 185 -8.73 -4.98 -18.51
CA LYS A 185 -10.03 -5.49 -18.09
C LYS A 185 -10.90 -4.34 -17.60
N ASN A 186 -12.15 -4.30 -18.09
CA ASN A 186 -13.15 -3.38 -17.56
C ASN A 186 -13.40 -3.70 -16.07
N TYR A 187 -13.32 -2.68 -15.21
CA TYR A 187 -13.52 -2.85 -13.78
C TYR A 187 -14.31 -1.68 -13.19
N ARG A 188 -15.03 -1.94 -12.10
CA ARG A 188 -15.82 -0.90 -11.44
C ARG A 188 -14.88 0.10 -10.77
N HIS A 189 -15.05 1.39 -11.08
CA HIS A 189 -14.37 2.46 -10.38
C HIS A 189 -14.87 2.55 -8.93
N PHE A 190 -13.97 2.62 -7.96
CA PHE A 190 -14.34 2.85 -6.57
C PHE A 190 -14.84 4.29 -6.39
N ASN A 191 -16.12 4.47 -6.10
CA ASN A 191 -16.75 5.79 -5.97
C ASN A 191 -17.43 5.93 -4.59
N THR A 192 -17.25 7.07 -3.95
CA THR A 192 -17.97 7.48 -2.73
C THR A 192 -19.29 8.20 -3.06
N GLY A 193 -19.95 7.84 -4.16
CA GLY A 193 -21.28 8.33 -4.56
C GLY A 193 -21.36 9.50 -5.55
N ASN A 194 -20.26 10.14 -5.96
CA ASN A 194 -20.32 11.44 -6.67
C ASN A 194 -19.67 11.48 -8.09
N THR A 195 -19.29 10.35 -8.67
CA THR A 195 -18.65 10.28 -10.00
C THR A 195 -19.05 9.05 -10.82
N ASN A 196 -19.68 9.27 -11.98
CA ASN A 196 -19.74 8.28 -13.04
C ASN A 196 -18.41 8.34 -13.81
N PHE A 197 -17.51 7.40 -13.53
CA PHE A 197 -16.32 7.19 -14.35
C PHE A 197 -16.64 6.10 -15.37
N ASN A 198 -17.02 6.52 -16.57
CA ASN A 198 -17.25 5.58 -17.68
C ASN A 198 -15.89 5.05 -18.17
N ASN A 199 -15.83 3.76 -18.52
CA ASN A 199 -14.64 3.13 -19.09
C ASN A 199 -13.42 3.03 -18.14
N HIS A 200 -13.66 2.81 -16.84
CA HIS A 200 -12.59 2.45 -15.91
C HIS A 200 -12.04 1.06 -16.22
N LYS A 201 -10.71 0.96 -16.33
CA LYS A 201 -10.00 -0.25 -16.70
C LYS A 201 -8.81 -0.48 -15.78
N GLU A 202 -8.63 -1.73 -15.41
CA GLU A 202 -7.41 -2.25 -14.82
C GLU A 202 -6.51 -2.77 -15.94
N TYR A 203 -5.22 -2.51 -15.83
CA TYR A 203 -4.17 -2.85 -16.77
C TYR A 203 -3.15 -3.76 -16.10
N LEU A 204 -2.67 -4.75 -16.86
CA LEU A 204 -1.56 -5.60 -16.49
C LEU A 204 -0.49 -5.55 -17.58
N PHE A 205 0.66 -5.01 -17.25
CA PHE A 205 1.82 -4.97 -18.13
C PHE A 205 2.73 -6.15 -17.80
N VAL A 206 3.03 -6.98 -18.78
CA VAL A 206 3.93 -8.13 -18.63
C VAL A 206 5.14 -7.94 -19.52
N THR A 207 6.30 -7.75 -18.90
CA THR A 207 7.56 -7.47 -19.59
C THR A 207 8.51 -8.65 -19.42
N LYS A 208 8.94 -9.23 -20.55
CA LYS A 208 10.07 -10.16 -20.56
C LYS A 208 11.34 -9.33 -20.69
N VAL A 209 12.17 -9.33 -19.65
CA VAL A 209 13.38 -8.50 -19.57
C VAL A 209 14.41 -9.01 -20.58
N ASN A 210 15.08 -8.10 -21.28
CA ASN A 210 16.19 -8.46 -22.14
C ASN A 210 17.38 -8.84 -21.24
N HIS A 211 17.88 -10.06 -21.37
CA HIS A 211 19.15 -10.43 -20.76
C HIS A 211 20.25 -9.95 -21.70
N GLU A 212 21.01 -8.95 -21.27
CA GLU A 212 22.38 -8.74 -21.77
C GLU A 212 23.29 -9.83 -21.23
#